data_AF-A0A7X8RLS2-F1
#
_entry.id   AF-A0A7X8RLS2-F1
#
_cell.length_a   1.000
_cell.length_b   1.000
_cell.length_c   1.000
_cell.angle_alpha   90.00
_cell.angle_beta   90.00
_cell.angle_gamma   90.00
#
_symmetry.space_group_name_H-M   'P 1'
#
loop_
_entity.id
_entity.type
_entity.pdbx_description
1 polymer ?
#
loop_
_entity_poly.entity_id
_entity_poly.type
_entity_poly.pdbx_seq_one_letter_code
_entity_poly.pdbx_strand_id
1 'polypeptide(L)' 'MQKRLEKALRSAKASMEASGFQINEQHTELVRRNLFGELTDEEFNKEVMKLVNAKGGQDDRGST' A
#
# COMPACT_ATOMS: atom_id res chain seq x y z
N MET A 1 19.84 -10.77 -1.92
CA MET A 1 19.07 -9.51 -2.07
C MET A 1 17.71 -9.58 -1.39
N GLN A 2 16.89 -10.59 -1.70
CA GLN A 2 15.53 -10.76 -1.17
C GLN A 2 15.40 -10.70 0.37
N LYS A 3 16.28 -11.37 1.15
CA LYS A 3 16.23 -11.32 2.62
C LYS A 3 16.43 -9.92 3.22
N ARG A 4 17.20 -9.04 2.57
CA ARG A 4 17.40 -7.66 3.04
C ARG A 4 16.17 -6.81 2.75
N LEU A 5 15.56 -7.01 1.59
CA LEU A 5 14.32 -6.34 1.19
C LEU A 5 13.15 -6.71 2.12
N GLU A 6 12.97 -7.99 2.40
CA GLU A 6 11.92 -8.46 3.32
C GLU A 6 12.12 -7.92 4.74
N LYS A 7 13.37 -7.84 5.21
CA LYS A 7 13.68 -7.21 6.50
C LYS A 7 13.33 -5.72 6.50
N ALA A 8 13.69 -4.99 5.44
CA ALA A 8 13.36 -3.57 5.30
C ALA A 8 11.84 -3.35 5.24
N LEU A 9 11.10 -4.17 4.49
CA LEU A 9 9.63 -4.11 4.43
C LEU A 9 8.99 -4.37 5.79
N ARG A 10 9.46 -5.38 6.55
CA ARG A 10 8.98 -5.65 7.90
C ARG A 10 9.25 -4.48 8.84
N SER A 11 10.44 -3.89 8.78
CA SER A 11 10.79 -2.72 9.60
C SER A 11 9.95 -1.49 9.24
N ALA A 12 9.75 -1.22 7.95
CA ALA A 12 8.92 -0.13 7.47
C ALA A 12 7.46 -0.32 7.90
N LYS A 13 6.91 -1.54 7.74
CA LYS A 13 5.58 -1.90 8.21
C LYS A 13 5.42 -1.63 9.71
N ALA A 14 6.33 -2.15 10.53
CA ALA A 14 6.28 -1.96 11.98
C ALA A 14 6.38 -0.48 12.38
N SER A 15 7.20 0.31 11.67
CA SER A 15 7.30 1.76 11.92
C SER A 15 6.01 2.50 11.58
N MET A 16 5.33 2.12 10.49
CA MET A 16 4.06 2.72 10.09
C MET A 16 2.94 2.33 11.07
N GLU A 17 2.91 1.07 11.50
CA GLU A 17 1.97 0.58 12.52
C GLU A 17 2.18 1.28 13.88
N ALA A 18 3.43 1.50 14.29
CA ALA A 18 3.76 2.27 15.49
C ALA A 18 3.27 3.72 15.43
N SER A 19 3.23 4.32 14.23
CA SER A 19 2.67 5.65 13.98
C SER A 19 1.13 5.66 13.87
N GLY A 20 0.47 4.52 14.10
CA GLY A 20 -0.99 4.40 14.08
C GLY A 20 -1.60 4.08 12.72
N PHE A 21 -0.79 3.79 11.69
CA PHE A 21 -1.30 3.38 10.38
C PHE A 21 -1.59 1.88 10.34
N GLN A 22 -2.75 1.50 9.83
CA GLN A 22 -3.08 0.09 9.62
C GLN A 22 -2.54 -0.40 8.27
N ILE A 23 -1.45 -1.17 8.31
CA ILE A 23 -0.84 -1.75 7.11
C ILE A 23 -1.31 -3.19 6.91
N ASN A 24 -2.18 -3.40 5.93
CA ASN A 24 -2.64 -4.73 5.54
C ASN A 24 -1.65 -5.43 4.57
N GLU A 25 -1.89 -6.71 4.30
CA GLU A 25 -1.06 -7.48 3.35
C GLU A 25 -1.12 -6.90 1.94
N GLN A 26 -2.26 -6.37 1.50
CA GLN A 26 -2.41 -5.76 0.17
C GLN A 26 -1.47 -4.57 -0.03
N HIS A 27 -1.30 -3.70 0.97
CA HIS A 27 -0.32 -2.61 0.92
C HIS A 27 1.11 -3.15 0.78
N THR A 28 1.43 -4.20 1.53
CA THR A 28 2.78 -4.78 1.54
C THR A 28 3.10 -5.44 0.19
N GLU A 29 2.11 -6.13 -0.39
CA GLU A 29 2.23 -6.82 -1.67
C GLU A 29 2.41 -5.84 -2.84
N LEU A 30 1.69 -4.72 -2.86
CA LEU A 30 1.89 -3.69 -3.90
C LEU A 30 3.31 -3.11 -3.88
N VAL A 31 3.81 -2.78 -2.69
CA VAL A 31 5.18 -2.26 -2.54
C VAL A 31 6.20 -3.32 -2.92
N ARG A 32 5.96 -4.58 -2.54
CA ARG A 32 6.81 -5.71 -2.93
C ARG A 32 6.91 -5.82 -4.45
N ARG A 33 5.77 -5.88 -5.15
CA ARG A 33 5.70 -6.04 -6.61
C ARG A 33 6.36 -4.88 -7.36
N ASN A 34 6.20 -3.64 -6.88
CA ASN A 34 6.91 -2.49 -7.44
C ASN A 34 8.44 -2.63 -7.28
N LEU A 35 8.91 -3.00 -6.09
CA LEU A 35 10.35 -3.18 -5.83
C LEU A 35 10.99 -4.35 -6.61
N PHE A 36 10.20 -5.34 -7.02
CA PHE A 36 10.66 -6.42 -7.90
C PHE A 36 10.53 -6.10 -9.39
N GLY A 37 9.98 -4.93 -9.77
CA GLY A 37 9.74 -4.56 -11.15
C GLY A 37 8.60 -5.32 -11.82
N GLU A 38 7.73 -5.95 -11.03
CA GLU A 38 6.51 -6.63 -11.51
C GLU A 38 5.37 -5.66 -11.78
N LEU A 39 5.53 -4.40 -11.34
CA LEU A 39 4.64 -3.28 -11.63
C LEU A 39 5.50 -2.11 -12.08
N THR A 40 5.00 -1.37 -13.06
CA THR A 40 5.50 -0.02 -13.34
C THR A 40 5.02 0.96 -12.28
N ASP A 41 5.68 2.10 -12.15
CA ASP A 41 5.26 3.17 -11.24
C ASP A 41 3.82 3.64 -11.55
N GLU A 42 3.43 3.67 -12.82
CA GLU A 42 2.08 4.01 -13.25
C GLU A 42 1.04 2.99 -12.78
N GLU A 43 1.32 1.69 -12.92
CA GLU A 43 0.45 0.61 -12.44
C GLU A 43 0.37 0.60 -10.91
N PHE A 44 1.49 0.81 -10.22
CA PHE A 44 1.53 0.92 -8.77
C PHE A 44 0.63 2.06 -8.29
N ASN A 45 0.76 3.26 -8.87
CA ASN A 45 -0.07 4.41 -8.52
C ASN A 45 -1.56 4.15 -8.78
N LYS A 46 -1.89 3.48 -9.88
CA LYS A 46 -3.28 3.11 -10.20
C LYS A 46 -3.87 2.16 -9.17
N GLU A 47 -3.14 1.13 -8.75
CA GLU A 47 -3.61 0.18 -7.74
C GLU A 47 -3.73 0.81 -6.35
N VAL A 48 -2.79 1.69 -5.96
CA VAL A 48 -2.89 2.46 -4.72
C VAL A 48 -4.15 3.34 -4.72
N MET A 49 -4.41 4.05 -5.81
CA MET A 49 -5.62 4.89 -5.96
C MET A 49 -6.91 4.06 -5.86
N LYS A 50 -6.94 2.85 -6.42
CA LYS A 50 -8.08 1.94 -6.26
C LYS A 50 -8.30 1.57 -4.79
N LEU A 51 -7.24 1.29 -4.03
CA LEU A 51 -7.37 0.95 -2.61
C LEU A 51 -7.86 2.13 -1.77
N VAL A 52 -7.40 3.35 -2.07
CA VAL A 52 -7.89 4.57 -1.42
C VAL A 52 -9.37 4.80 -1.75
N ASN A 53 -9.73 4.73 -3.03
CA ASN A 53 -11.11 4.98 -3.48
C ASN A 53 -12.09 3.88 -3.06
N ALA A 54 -11.64 2.62 -2.96
CA ALA A 54 -12.45 1.53 -2.43
C ALA A 54 -12.75 1.70 -0.93
N LYS A 55 -11.85 2.38 -0.20
CA LYS A 55 -12.00 2.66 1.23
C LYS A 55 -12.71 4.00 1.51
N GLY A 56 -12.69 4.94 0.56
CA GLY A 56 -13.37 6.25 0.62
C GLY A 56 -14.65 6.35 -0.23
N GLY A 57 -15.24 5.22 -0.62
CA GLY A 57 -16.48 5.16 -1.40
C GLY A 57 -17.77 5.23 -0.58
N GLN A 58 -17.68 5.53 0.72
CA GLN A 58 -18.84 5.61 1.62
C GLN A 58 -18.87 6.96 2.37
N ASP A 59 -18.59 8.04 1.64
CA ASP A 59 -18.55 9.39 2.16
C ASP A 59 -19.23 10.32 1.14
N ASP A 60 -20.55 10.45 1.28
CA ASP A 60 -21.30 11.69 1.10
C ASP A 60 -21.08 12.53 -0.18
N ARG A 61 -21.68 12.08 -1.29
CA ARG A 61 -22.34 13.02 -2.23
C ARG A 61 -23.86 12.78 -2.28
N GLY A 62 -24.42 12.55 -1.10
CA GLY A 62 -25.83 12.73 -0.81
C GLY A 62 -26.01 13.97 0.04
N SER A 63 -25.97 15.15 -0.57
CA SER A 63 -26.57 16.37 0.00
C SER A 63 -27.03 17.27 -1.13
N THR A 64 -28.32 17.10 -1.40
CA THR A 64 -29.34 18.07 -1.87
C THR A 64 -29.04 18.94 -3.07
#